data_AF-A0A3N4Z4L5-F1
#
_entry.id   AF-A0A3N4Z4L5-F1
#
_cell.length_a   1.000
_cell.length_b   1.000
_cell.length_c   1.000
_cell.angle_alpha   90.00
_cell.angle_beta   90.00
_cell.angle_gamma   90.00
#
_symmetry.space_group_name_H-M   'P 1'
#
loop_
_entity.id
_entity.type
_entity.pdbx_description
1 polymer ?
#
loop_
_entity_poly.entity_id
_entity_poly.type
_entity_poly.pdbx_seq_one_letter_code
_entity_poly.pdbx_strand_id
1 'polypeptide(L)'
;MDLREVVALGRELMDRHGLTSWAFTLDGAKRRAGVCRFDRRTISVSRHLMSLYDVEQVRDTVLHEIAHALVGPKHGHDAVWRAKALALGCSGSRLVDAEAPRAPAPWRGVCPRGHAFDRHRRPARPSSCARCDPSFNPDLLLRWTFHGRQVPMGQRYERELLNALAGSRRRRAAELYADALAGRGGTETSRRTGEPWWVHDQLEADGEDWVLDDDGRRWRVEEPPPEIADPPLTPEMRLAVRAASGGLGPGWTVRLTAPGRYHGVEGAVVKSARTRYHVRAGRGVLTVPFEYVEPVRPPG
;
A
#
# COMPACT_ATOMS: atom_id res chain seq x y z
N MET A 1 14.29 27.13 4.87
CA MET A 1 15.74 27.31 4.62
C MET A 1 16.15 26.33 3.52
N ASP A 2 16.93 26.74 2.52
CA ASP A 2 17.44 25.81 1.50
C ASP A 2 18.53 24.89 2.08
N LEU A 3 18.68 23.70 1.51
CA LEU A 3 19.64 22.70 1.96
C LEU A 3 21.10 23.18 1.91
N ARG A 4 21.45 24.10 0.99
CA ARG A 4 22.79 24.69 0.97
C ARG A 4 23.04 25.55 2.20
N GLU A 5 22.05 26.35 2.59
CA GLU A 5 22.12 27.19 3.79
C GLU A 5 22.18 26.32 5.06
N VAL A 6 21.45 25.20 5.11
CA VAL A 6 21.53 24.22 6.20
C VAL A 6 22.95 23.66 6.35
N VAL A 7 23.60 23.31 5.24
CA VAL A 7 25.00 22.83 5.25
C VAL A 7 25.96 23.91 5.72
N ALA A 8 25.79 25.15 5.25
CA ALA A 8 26.60 26.28 5.68
C ALA A 8 26.46 26.56 7.18
N LEU A 9 25.21 26.65 7.68
CA LEU A 9 24.93 26.84 9.11
C LEU A 9 25.49 25.70 9.96
N GLY A 10 25.30 24.46 9.51
CA GLY A 10 25.82 23.27 10.19
C GLY A 10 27.34 23.32 10.35
N ARG A 11 28.04 23.67 9.27
CA ARG A 11 29.49 23.83 9.27
C ARG A 11 29.94 24.97 10.20
N GLU A 12 29.31 26.13 10.09
CA GLU A 12 29.61 27.31 10.93
C GLU A 12 29.46 26.98 12.44
N LEU A 13 28.36 26.33 12.83
CA LEU A 13 28.12 25.94 14.21
C LEU A 13 29.15 24.91 14.69
N MET A 14 29.48 23.91 13.87
CA MET A 14 30.50 22.93 14.22
C MET A 14 31.89 23.58 14.40
N ASP A 15 32.26 24.54 13.54
CA ASP A 15 33.53 25.25 13.64
C ASP A 15 33.59 26.11 14.91
N ARG A 16 32.50 26.85 15.21
CA ARG A 16 32.37 27.64 16.43
C ARG A 16 32.55 26.82 17.71
N HIS A 17 32.17 25.55 17.68
CA HIS A 17 32.24 24.64 18.81
C HIS A 17 33.44 23.68 18.76
N GLY A 18 34.43 23.94 17.89
CA GLY A 18 35.71 23.22 17.86
C GLY A 18 35.68 21.86 17.16
N LEU A 19 34.62 21.54 16.40
CA LEU A 19 34.48 20.32 15.63
C LEU A 19 34.96 20.49 14.18
N THR A 20 36.07 21.20 13.98
CA THR A 20 36.65 21.52 12.66
C THR A 20 37.10 20.28 11.87
N SER A 21 37.50 19.21 12.57
CA SER A 21 37.90 17.92 11.96
C SER A 21 36.75 16.96 11.71
N TRP A 22 35.52 17.32 12.09
CA TRP A 22 34.34 16.47 11.91
C TRP A 22 33.60 16.82 10.62
N ALA A 23 32.99 15.83 9.98
CA ALA A 23 32.19 16.03 8.77
C ALA A 23 30.73 16.43 9.11
N PHE A 24 30.15 17.33 8.32
CA PHE A 24 28.71 17.64 8.33
C PHE A 24 28.08 17.19 7.02
N THR A 25 27.01 16.41 7.07
CA THR A 25 26.39 15.83 5.85
C THR A 25 24.86 15.81 5.91
N LEU A 26 24.25 15.72 4.73
CA LEU A 26 22.80 15.51 4.59
C LEU A 26 22.50 14.04 4.27
N ASP A 27 21.66 13.40 5.08
CA ASP A 27 21.21 12.02 4.88
C ASP A 27 19.76 11.93 4.38
N GLY A 28 19.31 10.71 4.09
CA GLY A 28 17.95 10.41 3.61
C GLY A 28 16.97 9.96 4.71
N ALA A 29 17.28 10.20 5.99
CA ALA A 29 16.38 9.81 7.08
C ALA A 29 15.06 10.56 6.96
N LYS A 30 13.92 9.88 7.18
CA LYS A 30 12.57 10.49 7.08
C LYS A 30 11.90 10.72 8.43
N ARG A 31 12.47 10.16 9.51
CA ARG A 31 11.90 10.17 10.87
C ARG A 31 12.84 10.69 11.95
N ARG A 32 14.14 10.80 11.66
CA ARG A 32 15.18 11.25 12.59
C ARG A 32 15.77 12.54 12.02
N ALA A 33 15.80 13.61 12.82
CA ALA A 33 16.26 14.93 12.39
C ALA A 33 17.79 15.00 12.26
N GLY A 34 18.53 14.52 13.26
CA GLY A 34 20.00 14.52 13.30
C GLY A 34 20.57 13.21 13.84
N VAL A 35 21.85 12.96 13.60
CA VAL A 35 22.62 11.91 14.29
C VAL A 35 24.09 12.27 14.36
N CYS A 36 24.68 12.05 15.52
CA CYS A 36 26.11 12.03 15.75
C CYS A 36 26.67 10.60 15.57
N ARG A 37 27.65 10.45 14.67
CA ARG A 37 28.39 9.21 14.43
C ARG A 37 29.83 9.38 14.90
N PHE A 38 30.07 8.97 16.15
CA PHE A 38 31.36 9.13 16.82
C PHE A 38 32.51 8.41 16.13
N ASP A 39 32.28 7.17 15.71
CA ASP A 39 33.25 6.32 15.00
C ASP A 39 33.79 6.99 13.73
N ARG A 40 32.93 7.75 13.03
CA ARG A 40 33.26 8.43 11.78
C ARG A 40 33.52 9.93 11.94
N ARG A 41 33.46 10.46 13.17
CA ARG A 41 33.47 11.90 13.45
C ARG A 41 32.56 12.68 12.49
N THR A 42 31.32 12.22 12.34
CA THR A 42 30.36 12.78 11.38
C THR A 42 29.05 13.13 12.06
N ILE A 43 28.55 14.33 11.82
CA ILE A 43 27.16 14.71 12.12
C ILE A 43 26.38 14.67 10.80
N SER A 44 25.25 13.98 10.78
CA SER A 44 24.34 13.98 9.62
C SER A 44 22.92 14.38 10.00
N VAL A 45 22.33 15.28 9.21
CA VAL A 45 20.95 15.72 9.39
C VAL A 45 20.09 15.30 8.19
N SER A 46 18.79 15.09 8.45
CA SER A 46 17.84 14.65 7.43
C SER A 46 17.57 15.76 6.42
N ARG A 47 17.89 15.53 5.14
CA ARG A 47 17.54 16.47 4.08
C ARG A 47 16.02 16.74 4.01
N HIS A 48 15.21 15.72 4.29
CA HIS A 48 13.76 15.83 4.19
C HIS A 48 13.14 16.66 5.32
N LEU A 49 13.68 16.56 6.53
CA LEU A 49 13.19 17.33 7.68
C LEU A 49 13.77 18.74 7.69
N MET A 50 15.06 18.91 7.35
CA MET A 50 15.67 20.24 7.31
C MET A 50 15.02 21.16 6.26
N SER A 51 14.49 20.63 5.16
CA SER A 51 13.71 21.42 4.19
C SER A 51 12.36 21.90 4.72
N LEU A 52 11.85 21.31 5.81
CA LEU A 52 10.57 21.69 6.40
C LEU A 52 10.71 22.55 7.66
N TYR A 53 11.88 22.51 8.28
CA TYR A 53 12.15 23.24 9.50
C TYR A 53 12.46 24.70 9.22
N ASP A 54 12.07 25.57 10.14
CA ASP A 54 12.57 26.94 10.19
C ASP A 54 14.03 26.97 10.67
N VAL A 55 14.65 28.16 10.62
CA VAL A 55 16.08 28.33 10.95
C VAL A 55 16.37 27.95 12.40
N GLU A 56 15.46 28.22 13.33
CA GLU A 56 15.65 27.92 14.75
C GLU A 56 15.57 26.41 15.00
N GLN A 57 14.64 25.72 14.36
CA GLN A 57 14.51 24.25 14.43
C GLN A 57 15.71 23.53 13.80
N VAL A 58 16.25 24.05 12.68
CA VAL A 58 17.48 23.55 12.07
C VAL A 58 18.66 23.75 13.04
N ARG A 59 18.81 24.97 13.58
CA ARG A 59 19.88 25.31 14.54
C ARG A 59 19.81 24.39 15.76
N ASP A 60 18.63 24.22 16.35
CA ASP A 60 18.43 23.35 17.52
C ASP A 60 18.85 21.90 17.24
N THR A 61 18.45 21.37 16.07
CA THR A 61 18.84 20.02 15.63
C THR A 61 20.36 19.88 15.49
N VAL A 62 21.04 20.86 14.90
CA VAL A 62 22.49 20.80 14.73
C VAL A 62 23.19 20.89 16.09
N LEU A 63 22.79 21.83 16.95
CA LEU A 63 23.35 22.01 18.28
C LEU A 63 23.14 20.77 19.17
N HIS A 64 22.01 20.08 19.01
CA HIS A 64 21.75 18.79 19.66
C HIS A 64 22.82 17.74 19.32
N GLU A 65 23.15 17.60 18.04
CA GLU A 65 24.15 16.62 17.59
C GLU A 65 25.59 17.07 17.94
N ILE A 66 25.86 18.37 17.94
CA ILE A 66 27.14 18.93 18.44
C ILE A 66 27.29 18.64 19.93
N ALA A 67 26.23 18.81 20.72
CA ALA A 67 26.23 18.49 22.15
C ALA A 67 26.62 17.03 22.37
N HIS A 68 26.01 16.10 21.60
CA HIS A 68 26.41 14.69 21.61
C HIS A 68 27.89 14.55 21.33
N ALA A 69 28.37 15.06 20.18
CA ALA A 69 29.78 14.96 19.77
C ALA A 69 30.78 15.44 20.84
N LEU A 70 30.43 16.47 21.61
CA LEU A 70 31.29 17.03 22.65
C LEU A 70 31.28 16.25 23.97
N VAL A 71 30.15 15.64 24.37
CA VAL A 71 30.08 14.90 25.64
C VAL A 71 30.60 13.47 25.52
N GLY A 72 30.59 12.89 24.31
CA GLY A 72 31.09 11.54 24.07
C GLY A 72 29.97 10.47 24.01
N PRO A 73 30.26 9.29 23.43
CA PRO A 73 29.24 8.27 23.13
C PRO A 73 28.69 7.55 24.36
N LYS A 74 29.31 7.73 25.54
CA LYS A 74 28.84 7.17 26.82
C LYS A 74 27.64 7.93 27.38
N HIS A 75 27.43 9.16 26.91
CA HIS A 75 26.35 10.02 27.36
C HIS A 75 25.23 10.00 26.32
N GLY A 76 24.06 9.47 26.73
CA GLY A 76 22.82 9.64 25.99
C GLY A 76 22.23 11.02 26.25
N HIS A 77 20.91 11.14 26.30
CA HIS A 77 20.23 12.38 26.73
C HIS A 77 20.22 12.56 28.26
N ASP A 78 21.37 12.33 28.91
CA ASP A 78 21.51 12.44 30.37
C ASP A 78 21.72 13.89 30.85
N ALA A 79 21.99 14.07 32.15
CA ALA A 79 22.21 15.40 32.73
C ALA A 79 23.46 16.10 32.17
N VAL A 80 24.52 15.36 31.84
CA VAL A 80 25.76 15.91 31.28
C VAL A 80 25.49 16.41 29.86
N TRP A 81 24.83 15.60 29.04
CA TRP A 81 24.40 16.00 27.71
C TRP A 81 23.46 17.21 27.76
N ARG A 82 22.44 17.18 28.63
CA ARG A 82 21.45 18.27 28.72
C ARG A 82 22.10 19.59 29.14
N ALA A 83 23.02 19.56 30.11
CA ALA A 83 23.78 20.73 30.51
C ALA A 83 24.61 21.28 29.35
N LYS A 84 25.27 20.40 28.58
CA LYS A 84 26.01 20.81 27.38
C LYS A 84 25.09 21.40 26.31
N ALA A 85 23.97 20.76 26.01
CA ALA A 85 22.99 21.21 25.02
C ALA A 85 22.50 22.63 25.34
N LEU A 86 22.06 22.87 26.59
CA LEU A 86 21.62 24.19 27.04
C LEU A 86 22.74 25.25 26.95
N ALA A 87 23.97 24.90 27.33
CA ALA A 87 25.11 25.81 27.23
C ALA A 87 25.47 26.19 25.78
N LEU A 88 25.14 25.34 24.81
CA LEU A 88 25.34 25.62 23.38
C LEU A 88 24.17 26.41 22.76
N GLY A 89 23.09 26.64 23.50
CA GLY A 89 21.86 27.27 23.00
C GLY A 89 20.85 26.30 22.37
N CYS A 90 21.02 24.98 22.55
CA CYS A 90 19.99 24.00 22.23
C CYS A 90 18.92 24.00 23.33
N SER A 91 17.68 23.72 22.96
CA SER A 91 16.51 23.53 23.84
C SER A 91 16.74 22.47 24.93
N GLY A 92 17.65 21.51 24.68
CA GLY A 92 17.88 20.36 25.56
C GLY A 92 16.71 19.37 25.55
N SER A 93 15.75 19.52 24.62
CA SER A 93 14.69 18.54 24.43
C SER A 93 15.25 17.29 23.74
N ARG A 94 14.90 16.12 24.27
CA ARG A 94 15.18 14.83 23.62
C ARG A 94 14.24 14.58 22.44
N LEU A 95 12.99 15.05 22.55
CA LEU A 95 11.97 14.82 21.56
C LEU A 95 11.85 16.06 20.67
N VAL A 96 11.87 15.83 19.37
CA VAL A 96 11.34 16.81 18.42
C VAL A 96 9.87 17.04 18.77
N ASP A 97 9.42 18.30 18.72
CA ASP A 97 8.03 18.67 18.95
C ASP A 97 7.07 17.75 18.16
N ALA A 98 5.97 17.34 18.79
CA ALA A 98 4.97 16.50 18.17
C ALA A 98 4.39 17.14 16.90
N GLU A 99 4.28 18.47 16.92
CA GLU A 99 3.77 19.35 15.86
C GLU A 99 4.86 19.76 14.85
N ALA A 100 6.12 19.37 15.07
CA ALA A 100 7.18 19.69 14.13
C ALA A 100 6.88 19.12 12.73
N PRO A 101 7.15 19.89 11.65
CA PRO A 101 6.89 19.45 10.29
C PRO A 101 7.53 18.09 9.98
N ARG A 102 6.71 17.10 9.65
CA ARG A 102 7.19 15.78 9.24
C ARG A 102 7.34 15.76 7.73
N ALA A 103 8.40 15.12 7.24
CA ALA A 103 8.57 14.83 5.83
C ALA A 103 7.27 14.21 5.29
N PRO A 104 6.55 14.88 4.36
CA PRO A 104 5.27 14.35 3.89
C PRO A 104 5.53 12.96 3.35
N ALA A 105 4.80 12.00 3.88
CA ALA A 105 4.96 10.63 3.43
C ALA A 105 4.53 10.60 1.96
N PRO A 106 5.41 10.16 1.05
CA PRO A 106 5.11 10.18 -0.37
C PRO A 106 3.84 9.40 -0.70
N TRP A 107 3.53 8.36 0.07
CA TRP A 107 2.30 7.59 -0.09
C TRP A 107 1.25 7.99 0.94
N ARG A 108 0.07 8.36 0.46
CA ARG A 108 -1.09 8.66 1.30
C ARG A 108 -2.27 7.77 0.90
N GLY A 109 -2.79 7.03 1.86
CA GLY A 109 -3.94 6.14 1.72
C GLY A 109 -5.16 6.75 2.39
N VAL A 110 -6.27 6.90 1.67
CA VAL A 110 -7.51 7.48 2.21
C VAL A 110 -8.65 6.48 2.06
N CYS A 111 -9.40 6.25 3.14
CA CYS A 111 -10.60 5.40 3.10
C CYS A 111 -11.85 6.19 2.67
N PRO A 112 -12.97 5.54 2.30
CA PRO A 112 -14.20 6.22 1.90
C PRO A 112 -14.80 7.16 2.96
N ARG A 113 -14.44 6.98 4.24
CA ARG A 113 -14.85 7.87 5.35
C ARG A 113 -13.86 9.01 5.64
N GLY A 114 -12.82 9.17 4.83
CA GLY A 114 -11.87 10.28 4.93
C GLY A 114 -10.67 10.07 5.87
N HIS A 115 -10.56 8.94 6.58
CA HIS A 115 -9.36 8.67 7.38
C HIS A 115 -8.12 8.49 6.49
N ALA A 116 -7.05 9.22 6.82
CA ALA A 116 -5.79 9.21 6.09
C ALA A 116 -4.70 8.40 6.82
N PHE A 117 -3.86 7.72 6.02
CA PHE A 117 -2.74 6.90 6.47
C PHE A 117 -1.51 7.19 5.59
N ASP A 118 -0.40 7.50 6.23
CA ASP A 118 0.82 7.93 5.55
C ASP A 118 1.86 6.79 5.53
N ARG A 119 2.53 6.60 4.38
CA ARG A 119 3.60 5.59 4.18
C ARG A 119 4.77 6.15 3.38
N HIS A 120 5.97 5.70 3.75
CA HIS A 120 7.20 6.11 3.05
C HIS A 120 7.64 5.17 1.93
N ARG A 121 7.04 3.98 1.86
CA ARG A 121 7.26 2.99 0.80
C ARG A 121 5.92 2.67 0.14
N ARG A 122 5.98 2.28 -1.13
CA ARG A 122 4.81 1.80 -1.87
C ARG A 122 4.17 0.63 -1.11
N PRO A 123 2.87 0.70 -0.82
CA PRO A 123 2.14 -0.44 -0.27
C PRO A 123 2.26 -1.65 -1.21
N ALA A 124 2.77 -2.77 -0.70
CA ALA A 124 2.92 -4.00 -1.47
C ALA A 124 1.67 -4.90 -1.43
N ARG A 125 0.76 -4.65 -0.47
CA ARG A 125 -0.47 -5.40 -0.26
C ARG A 125 -1.64 -4.43 -0.02
N PRO A 126 -2.88 -4.80 -0.39
CA PRO A 126 -4.07 -4.04 -0.07
C PRO A 126 -4.25 -3.89 1.44
N SER A 127 -4.87 -2.80 1.86
CA SER A 127 -5.16 -2.53 3.26
C SER A 127 -6.50 -1.80 3.35
N SER A 128 -7.30 -2.13 4.35
CA SER A 128 -8.52 -1.42 4.70
C SER A 128 -8.33 -0.56 5.94
N CYS A 129 -9.26 0.35 6.19
CA CYS A 129 -9.18 1.28 7.32
C CYS A 129 -9.43 0.60 8.67
N ALA A 130 -8.35 0.32 9.40
CA ALA A 130 -8.40 -0.24 10.76
C ALA A 130 -9.14 0.65 11.78
N ARG A 131 -9.27 1.96 11.51
CA ARG A 131 -10.07 2.88 12.35
C ARG A 131 -11.58 2.73 12.13
N CYS A 132 -11.99 2.28 10.94
CA CYS A 132 -13.40 2.06 10.62
C CYS A 132 -13.84 0.64 10.98
N ASP A 133 -12.95 -0.33 10.77
CA ASP A 133 -13.16 -1.74 11.07
C ASP A 133 -11.78 -2.37 11.37
N PRO A 134 -11.55 -2.94 12.57
CA PRO A 134 -10.29 -3.60 12.90
C PRO A 134 -9.96 -4.79 11.99
N SER A 135 -10.97 -5.40 11.35
CA SER A 135 -10.78 -6.49 10.40
C SER A 135 -10.59 -6.00 8.97
N PHE A 136 -10.03 -6.84 8.10
CA PHE A 136 -9.92 -6.49 6.69
C PHE A 136 -11.31 -6.42 6.04
N ASN A 137 -11.67 -5.23 5.57
CA ASN A 137 -12.98 -4.95 4.98
C ASN A 137 -12.82 -4.30 3.59
N PRO A 138 -13.23 -5.00 2.51
CA PRO A 138 -13.17 -4.49 1.14
C PRO A 138 -13.85 -3.12 0.94
N ASP A 139 -14.94 -2.85 1.66
CA ASP A 139 -15.70 -1.61 1.52
C ASP A 139 -14.97 -0.40 2.14
N LEU A 140 -13.88 -0.65 2.87
CA LEU A 140 -13.06 0.33 3.56
C LEU A 140 -11.63 0.36 3.04
N LEU A 141 -11.40 -0.13 1.82
CA LEU A 141 -10.08 -0.12 1.18
C LEU A 141 -9.48 1.28 1.12
N LEU A 142 -8.18 1.36 1.44
CA LEU A 142 -7.41 2.58 1.30
C LEU A 142 -7.07 2.82 -0.16
N ARG A 143 -7.50 3.97 -0.68
CA ARG A 143 -7.07 4.48 -1.98
C ARG A 143 -5.73 5.18 -1.81
N TRP A 144 -4.69 4.66 -2.46
CA TRP A 144 -3.34 5.19 -2.35
C TRP A 144 -3.05 6.23 -3.43
N THR A 145 -2.34 7.27 -3.04
CA THR A 145 -1.74 8.28 -3.93
C THR A 145 -0.25 8.38 -3.63
N PHE A 146 0.54 8.70 -4.65
CA PHE A 146 1.96 9.04 -4.54
C PHE A 146 2.14 10.52 -4.86
N HIS A 147 2.62 11.30 -3.90
CA HIS A 147 2.70 12.77 -3.98
C HIS A 147 1.39 13.42 -4.45
N GLY A 148 0.25 12.92 -3.96
CA GLY A 148 -1.09 13.40 -4.31
C GLY A 148 -1.61 12.93 -5.67
N ARG A 149 -0.80 12.23 -6.47
CA ARG A 149 -1.22 11.65 -7.75
C ARG A 149 -1.67 10.21 -7.57
N GLN A 150 -2.72 9.80 -8.27
CA GLN A 150 -3.04 8.38 -8.38
C GLN A 150 -1.98 7.71 -9.23
N VAL A 151 -1.46 6.59 -8.75
CA VAL A 151 -0.48 5.76 -9.45
C VAL A 151 -0.96 4.32 -9.44
N PRO A 152 -0.71 3.54 -10.50
CA PRO A 152 -0.96 2.10 -10.49
C PRO A 152 -0.28 1.46 -9.29
N MET A 153 -0.84 0.38 -8.74
CA MET A 153 -0.26 -0.30 -7.58
C MET A 153 0.58 -1.54 -7.95
N GLY A 154 0.50 -1.95 -9.22
CA GLY A 154 1.31 -3.01 -9.80
C GLY A 154 0.72 -4.41 -9.58
N GLN A 155 1.11 -5.35 -10.45
CA GLN A 155 0.51 -6.68 -10.55
C GLN A 155 0.50 -7.45 -9.23
N ARG A 156 1.55 -7.32 -8.40
CA ARG A 156 1.60 -7.97 -7.09
C ARG A 156 0.50 -7.45 -6.16
N TYR A 157 0.28 -6.14 -6.11
CA TYR A 157 -0.75 -5.54 -5.28
C TYR A 157 -2.14 -5.94 -5.76
N GLU A 158 -2.35 -5.92 -7.08
CA GLU A 158 -3.62 -6.32 -7.71
C GLU A 158 -3.95 -7.79 -7.43
N ARG A 159 -2.98 -8.69 -7.58
CA ARG A 159 -3.14 -10.11 -7.24
C ARG A 159 -3.51 -10.30 -5.77
N GLU A 160 -2.83 -9.60 -4.86
CA GLU A 160 -3.12 -9.65 -3.43
C GLU A 160 -4.51 -9.05 -3.11
N LEU A 161 -4.94 -8.01 -3.84
CA LEU A 161 -6.29 -7.44 -3.76
C LEU A 161 -7.35 -8.44 -4.21
N LEU A 162 -7.18 -9.06 -5.38
CA LEU A 162 -8.10 -10.08 -5.87
C LEU A 162 -8.19 -11.27 -4.90
N ASN A 163 -7.06 -11.72 -4.36
CA ASN A 163 -7.03 -12.78 -3.35
C ASN A 163 -7.74 -12.39 -2.05
N ALA A 164 -7.55 -11.16 -1.57
CA ALA A 164 -8.20 -10.66 -0.36
C ALA A 164 -9.72 -10.50 -0.54
N LEU A 165 -10.15 -10.02 -1.72
CA LEU A 165 -11.56 -9.93 -2.08
C LEU A 165 -12.20 -11.31 -2.19
N ALA A 166 -11.55 -12.26 -2.86
CA ALA A 166 -12.00 -13.65 -2.95
C ALA A 166 -12.08 -14.31 -1.57
N GLY A 167 -11.09 -14.07 -0.69
CA GLY A 167 -11.09 -14.56 0.69
C GLY A 167 -12.20 -13.95 1.55
N SER A 168 -12.46 -12.65 1.43
CA SER A 168 -13.57 -11.97 2.11
C SER A 168 -14.93 -12.50 1.64
N ARG A 169 -15.09 -12.73 0.33
CA ARG A 169 -16.28 -13.38 -0.23
C ARG A 169 -16.48 -14.78 0.32
N ARG A 170 -15.41 -15.60 0.39
CA ARG A 170 -15.44 -16.95 0.97
C ARG A 170 -15.82 -16.93 2.46
N ARG A 171 -15.26 -16.00 3.25
CA ARG A 171 -15.61 -15.87 4.69
C ARG A 171 -17.06 -15.45 4.88
N ARG A 172 -17.53 -14.45 4.14
CA ARG A 172 -18.93 -14.01 4.18
C ARG A 172 -19.88 -15.13 3.72
N ALA A 173 -19.50 -15.91 2.71
CA ALA A 173 -20.24 -17.09 2.29
C ALA A 173 -20.24 -18.17 3.38
N ALA A 174 -19.12 -18.40 4.06
CA ALA A 174 -18.99 -19.36 5.15
C ALA A 174 -19.78 -18.94 6.41
N GLU A 175 -19.80 -17.66 6.77
CA GLU A 175 -20.64 -17.10 7.85
C GLU A 175 -22.13 -17.29 7.54
N LEU A 176 -22.56 -16.94 6.33
CA LEU A 176 -23.94 -17.18 5.88
C LEU A 176 -24.29 -18.67 5.80
N TYR A 177 -23.33 -19.53 5.46
CA TYR A 177 -23.50 -20.98 5.44
C TYR A 177 -23.53 -21.56 6.86
N ALA A 178 -22.75 -21.03 7.79
CA ALA A 178 -22.78 -21.38 9.21
C ALA A 178 -24.11 -20.96 9.85
N ASP A 179 -24.63 -19.78 9.53
CA ASP A 179 -25.96 -19.33 9.94
C ASP A 179 -27.06 -20.21 9.34
N ALA A 180 -26.88 -20.67 8.08
CA ALA A 180 -27.81 -21.59 7.42
C ALA A 180 -27.74 -23.03 7.96
N LEU A 181 -26.56 -23.50 8.38
CA LEU A 181 -26.32 -24.79 9.03
C LEU A 181 -26.78 -24.81 10.48
N ALA A 182 -26.66 -23.70 11.22
CA ALA A 182 -27.26 -23.55 12.54
C ALA A 182 -28.80 -23.71 12.52
N GLY A 183 -29.42 -23.58 11.33
CA GLY A 183 -30.83 -23.87 11.07
C GLY A 183 -31.14 -25.27 10.51
N ARG A 184 -30.16 -26.15 10.27
CA ARG A 184 -30.40 -27.49 9.68
C ARG A 184 -29.44 -28.55 10.26
N GLY A 185 -29.96 -29.47 11.06
CA GLY A 185 -29.23 -30.61 11.60
C GLY A 185 -28.93 -31.72 10.58
N GLY A 186 -27.74 -32.33 10.72
CA GLY A 186 -27.31 -33.65 10.22
C GLY A 186 -27.05 -33.79 8.70
N THR A 187 -26.07 -34.53 8.16
CA THR A 187 -25.05 -35.46 8.68
C THR A 187 -24.00 -35.77 7.57
N GLU A 188 -22.74 -35.89 8.00
CA GLU A 188 -21.69 -36.89 7.66
C GLU A 188 -21.07 -37.11 6.25
N THR A 189 -19.82 -36.63 6.15
CA THR A 189 -18.54 -37.08 5.53
C THR A 189 -18.37 -38.32 4.61
N SER A 190 -17.47 -38.17 3.60
CA SER A 190 -16.26 -39.01 3.29
C SER A 190 -15.69 -38.67 1.88
N ARG A 191 -14.51 -38.04 1.65
CA ARG A 191 -13.07 -38.46 1.59
C ARG A 191 -12.66 -39.62 0.65
N ARG A 192 -11.99 -39.31 -0.49
CA ARG A 192 -10.59 -39.66 -0.89
C ARG A 192 -10.28 -39.32 -2.37
N THR A 193 -9.33 -38.41 -2.62
CA THR A 193 -7.97 -38.59 -3.20
C THR A 193 -7.89 -38.88 -4.71
N GLY A 194 -7.36 -37.91 -5.45
CA GLY A 194 -6.76 -38.06 -6.78
C GLY A 194 -6.01 -36.77 -7.08
N GLU A 195 -4.71 -36.86 -7.36
CA GLU A 195 -3.86 -35.70 -7.66
C GLU A 195 -4.42 -34.89 -8.85
N PRO A 196 -4.33 -33.56 -8.80
CA PRO A 196 -4.79 -32.73 -9.90
C PRO A 196 -3.80 -32.68 -11.07
N TRP A 197 -4.39 -32.69 -12.27
CA TRP A 197 -3.80 -32.76 -13.61
C TRP A 197 -2.90 -31.58 -14.06
N TRP A 198 -2.49 -30.65 -13.18
CA TRP A 198 -1.55 -29.57 -13.54
C TRP A 198 -0.09 -29.94 -13.25
N VAL A 199 0.34 -31.09 -13.72
CA VAL A 199 1.76 -31.24 -14.08
C VAL A 199 1.88 -30.69 -15.50
N HIS A 200 2.34 -29.46 -15.63
CA HIS A 200 2.91 -28.95 -16.88
C HIS A 200 4.11 -28.06 -16.61
N ASP A 201 5.11 -28.33 -17.43
CA ASP A 201 6.52 -27.96 -17.41
C ASP A 201 6.84 -26.52 -17.03
N GLN A 202 7.88 -26.41 -16.19
CA GLN A 202 8.68 -25.21 -16.04
C GLN A 202 9.30 -24.87 -17.41
N LEU A 203 8.84 -23.79 -18.02
CA LEU A 203 9.69 -23.06 -18.95
C LEU A 203 10.70 -22.30 -18.11
N GLU A 204 11.95 -22.73 -18.18
CA GLU A 204 13.11 -22.07 -17.57
C GLU A 204 13.19 -20.63 -18.10
N ALA A 205 13.00 -19.68 -17.18
CA ALA A 205 13.27 -18.29 -17.44
C ALA A 205 14.78 -18.09 -17.32
N ASP A 206 15.49 -18.32 -18.43
CA ASP A 206 16.87 -17.88 -18.57
C ASP A 206 16.93 -16.37 -18.40
N GLY A 207 17.72 -15.95 -17.42
CA GLY A 207 17.75 -14.59 -16.94
C GLY A 207 18.27 -13.61 -17.98
N GLU A 208 17.51 -12.54 -18.20
CA GLU A 208 18.03 -11.19 -18.44
C GLU A 208 16.89 -10.17 -18.23
N ASP A 209 16.81 -9.63 -16.99
CA ASP A 209 15.78 -8.68 -16.50
C ASP A 209 15.93 -7.26 -17.09
N TRP A 210 16.00 -7.13 -18.42
CA TRP A 210 16.14 -5.83 -19.09
C TRP A 210 15.23 -5.69 -20.30
N VAL A 211 14.54 -4.56 -20.40
CA VAL A 211 13.74 -4.16 -21.57
C VAL A 211 14.35 -2.89 -22.16
N LEU A 212 14.43 -2.82 -23.49
CA LEU A 212 14.89 -1.63 -24.21
C LEU A 212 13.66 -0.79 -24.62
N ASP A 213 13.75 0.53 -24.48
CA ASP A 213 12.77 1.44 -25.06
C ASP A 213 13.09 1.78 -26.53
N ASP A 214 12.17 2.48 -27.19
CA ASP A 214 12.27 2.89 -28.60
C ASP A 214 13.45 3.84 -28.88
N ASP A 215 14.03 4.45 -27.83
CA ASP A 215 15.25 5.27 -27.87
C ASP A 215 16.53 4.46 -27.58
N GLY A 216 16.42 3.14 -27.37
CA GLY A 216 17.53 2.24 -27.08
C GLY A 216 18.05 2.27 -25.64
N ARG A 217 17.29 2.81 -24.68
CA ARG A 217 17.67 2.84 -23.25
C ARG A 217 17.21 1.57 -22.53
N ARG A 218 18.06 1.06 -21.63
CA ARG A 218 17.81 -0.18 -20.86
C ARG A 218 17.07 0.11 -19.56
N TRP A 219 15.95 -0.59 -19.36
CA TRP A 219 15.09 -0.52 -18.18
C TRP A 219 15.06 -1.86 -17.45
N ARG A 220 15.14 -1.83 -16.13
CA ARG A 220 15.01 -3.01 -15.28
C ARG A 220 13.53 -3.20 -14.92
N VAL A 221 13.00 -4.41 -15.07
CA VAL A 221 11.57 -4.77 -15.04
C VAL A 221 10.81 -4.34 -13.75
N GLU A 222 11.50 -3.93 -12.68
CA GLU A 222 10.88 -3.53 -11.41
C GLU A 222 10.29 -2.10 -11.38
N GLU A 223 10.56 -1.22 -12.35
CA GLU A 223 9.98 0.14 -12.39
C GLU A 223 9.52 0.55 -13.81
N PRO A 224 8.24 0.36 -14.16
CA PRO A 224 7.71 0.88 -15.42
C PRO A 224 7.64 2.41 -15.40
N PRO A 225 7.91 3.10 -16.54
CA PRO A 225 7.90 4.54 -16.62
C PRO A 225 6.50 5.13 -16.33
N PRO A 226 6.43 6.37 -15.80
CA PRO A 226 5.20 6.99 -15.30
C PRO A 226 4.16 7.36 -16.38
N GLU A 227 4.39 6.99 -17.65
CA GLU A 227 3.51 7.32 -18.78
C GLU A 227 2.86 6.11 -19.45
N ILE A 228 2.92 4.92 -18.84
CA ILE A 228 1.99 3.85 -19.20
C ILE A 228 0.72 4.08 -18.39
N ALA A 229 -0.25 4.76 -19.00
CA ALA A 229 -1.64 4.64 -18.56
C ALA A 229 -1.98 3.14 -18.55
N ASP A 230 -2.40 2.59 -17.40
CA ASP A 230 -3.09 1.31 -17.41
C ASP A 230 -4.16 1.40 -18.51
N PRO A 231 -4.23 0.43 -19.44
CA PRO A 231 -5.22 0.49 -20.50
C PRO A 231 -6.59 0.65 -19.83
N PRO A 232 -7.41 1.63 -20.28
CA PRO A 232 -8.73 1.83 -19.68
C PRO A 232 -9.44 0.49 -19.69
N LEU A 233 -9.95 0.04 -18.53
CA LEU A 233 -10.68 -1.24 -18.40
C LEU A 233 -11.43 -1.50 -19.70
N THR A 234 -11.03 -2.55 -20.43
CA THR A 234 -11.64 -2.81 -21.74
C THR A 234 -13.15 -2.99 -21.53
N PRO A 235 -13.99 -2.75 -22.54
CA PRO A 235 -15.42 -2.97 -22.43
C PRO A 235 -15.77 -4.34 -21.79
N GLU A 236 -14.99 -5.38 -22.10
CA GLU A 236 -15.11 -6.73 -21.55
C GLU A 236 -14.79 -6.77 -20.04
N MET A 237 -13.71 -6.12 -19.60
CA MET A 237 -13.32 -6.06 -18.19
C MET A 237 -14.33 -5.28 -17.34
N ARG A 238 -14.85 -4.15 -17.85
CA ARG A 238 -15.91 -3.37 -17.16
C ARG A 238 -17.15 -4.22 -16.97
N LEU A 239 -17.47 -5.04 -17.97
CA LEU A 239 -18.63 -5.87 -17.97
C LEU A 239 -18.49 -7.06 -17.01
N ALA A 240 -17.31 -7.68 -16.95
CA ALA A 240 -16.99 -8.72 -15.97
C ALA A 240 -17.08 -8.21 -14.51
N VAL A 241 -16.56 -7.01 -14.24
CA VAL A 241 -16.68 -6.35 -12.91
C VAL A 241 -18.14 -6.10 -12.55
N ARG A 242 -18.95 -5.67 -13.52
CA ARG A 242 -20.39 -5.43 -13.32
C ARG A 242 -21.15 -6.73 -13.03
N ALA A 243 -20.83 -7.82 -13.72
CA ALA A 243 -21.40 -9.15 -13.45
C ALA A 243 -21.02 -9.65 -12.05
N ALA A 244 -19.74 -9.55 -11.69
CA ALA A 244 -19.22 -10.01 -10.40
C ALA A 244 -19.72 -9.19 -9.18
N SER A 245 -20.37 -8.05 -9.40
CA SER A 245 -20.88 -7.15 -8.36
C SER A 245 -22.41 -7.06 -8.31
N GLY A 246 -23.14 -7.87 -9.11
CA GLY A 246 -24.60 -7.81 -9.11
C GLY A 246 -25.18 -6.67 -9.96
N GLY A 247 -24.37 -6.02 -10.78
CA GLY A 247 -24.74 -4.83 -11.56
C GLY A 247 -25.51 -5.08 -12.86
N LEU A 248 -25.67 -6.33 -13.30
CA LEU A 248 -26.53 -6.69 -14.44
C LEU A 248 -28.02 -6.61 -14.07
N GLY A 249 -28.76 -5.74 -14.76
CA GLY A 249 -30.20 -5.56 -14.57
C GLY A 249 -31.04 -6.60 -15.32
N PRO A 250 -32.38 -6.58 -15.15
CA PRO A 250 -33.28 -7.44 -15.91
C PRO A 250 -33.08 -7.30 -17.44
N GLY A 251 -33.16 -8.42 -18.16
CA GLY A 251 -33.01 -8.48 -19.63
C GLY A 251 -31.60 -8.74 -20.14
N TRP A 252 -30.56 -8.65 -19.29
CA TRP A 252 -29.20 -9.03 -19.67
C TRP A 252 -29.10 -10.53 -20.00
N THR A 253 -28.45 -10.88 -21.10
CA THR A 253 -28.11 -12.27 -21.43
C THR A 253 -26.78 -12.64 -20.81
N VAL A 254 -26.77 -13.74 -20.04
CA VAL A 254 -25.60 -14.25 -19.34
C VAL A 254 -25.39 -15.73 -19.60
N ARG A 255 -24.13 -16.18 -19.57
CA ARG A 255 -23.72 -17.59 -19.64
C ARG A 255 -23.39 -18.09 -18.25
N LEU A 256 -23.88 -19.28 -17.93
CA LEU A 256 -23.66 -19.90 -16.64
C LEU A 256 -22.35 -20.70 -16.67
N THR A 257 -21.41 -20.37 -15.78
CA THR A 257 -20.12 -21.06 -15.65
C THR A 257 -20.06 -21.97 -14.43
N ALA A 258 -21.18 -22.11 -13.70
CA ALA A 258 -21.30 -23.06 -12.60
C ALA A 258 -21.10 -24.49 -13.13
N PRO A 259 -20.21 -25.30 -12.53
CA PRO A 259 -20.02 -26.68 -12.93
C PRO A 259 -21.31 -27.48 -12.72
N GLY A 260 -21.67 -28.31 -13.69
CA GLY A 260 -22.86 -29.17 -13.64
C GLY A 260 -23.77 -29.03 -14.87
N ARG A 261 -25.02 -29.49 -14.74
CA ARG A 261 -26.00 -29.60 -15.84
C ARG A 261 -26.25 -28.30 -16.62
N TYR A 262 -26.00 -27.15 -16.02
CA TYR A 262 -26.25 -25.84 -16.60
C TYR A 262 -24.97 -25.12 -17.05
N HIS A 263 -23.82 -25.77 -16.99
CA HIS A 263 -22.56 -25.20 -17.48
C HIS A 263 -22.66 -24.87 -18.98
N GLY A 264 -22.30 -23.64 -19.35
CA GLY A 264 -22.37 -23.13 -20.71
C GLY A 264 -23.76 -22.68 -21.17
N VAL A 265 -24.81 -22.87 -20.37
CA VAL A 265 -26.18 -22.46 -20.72
C VAL A 265 -26.30 -20.93 -20.68
N GLU A 266 -26.90 -20.34 -21.72
CA GLU A 266 -27.28 -18.93 -21.73
C GLU A 266 -28.70 -18.70 -21.19
N GLY A 267 -28.89 -17.61 -20.46
CA GLY A 267 -30.19 -17.23 -19.93
C GLY A 267 -30.31 -15.74 -19.65
N ALA A 268 -31.54 -15.25 -19.47
CA ALA A 268 -31.82 -13.85 -19.23
C ALA A 268 -31.89 -13.54 -17.73
N VAL A 269 -31.20 -12.50 -17.27
CA VAL A 269 -31.33 -12.00 -15.90
C VAL A 269 -32.76 -11.50 -15.69
N VAL A 270 -33.44 -12.06 -14.69
CA VAL A 270 -34.79 -11.67 -14.27
C VAL A 270 -34.71 -10.61 -13.17
N LYS A 271 -33.81 -10.80 -12.21
CA LYS A 271 -33.48 -9.84 -11.16
C LYS A 271 -32.11 -10.12 -10.57
N SER A 272 -31.47 -9.07 -10.07
CA SER A 272 -30.27 -9.16 -9.24
C SER A 272 -30.66 -9.12 -7.77
N ALA A 273 -30.20 -10.08 -6.99
CA ALA A 273 -30.33 -10.10 -5.54
C ALA A 273 -28.99 -9.72 -4.89
N ARG A 274 -28.90 -9.75 -3.56
CA ARG A 274 -27.70 -9.26 -2.84
C ARG A 274 -26.41 -10.02 -3.15
N THR A 275 -26.49 -11.28 -3.59
CA THR A 275 -25.32 -12.17 -3.79
C THR A 275 -25.42 -13.09 -5.01
N ARG A 276 -26.48 -12.94 -5.81
CA ARG A 276 -26.86 -13.88 -6.85
C ARG A 276 -27.77 -13.24 -7.89
N TYR A 277 -27.73 -13.77 -9.09
CA TYR A 277 -28.72 -13.50 -10.12
C TYR A 277 -29.83 -14.55 -10.11
N HIS A 278 -31.04 -14.11 -10.43
CA HIS A 278 -32.09 -15.00 -10.89
C HIS A 278 -32.06 -14.99 -12.41
N VAL A 279 -31.67 -16.11 -13.02
CA VAL A 279 -31.47 -16.24 -14.46
C VAL A 279 -32.54 -17.17 -15.03
N ARG A 280 -33.34 -16.69 -15.97
CA ARG A 280 -34.30 -17.51 -16.72
C ARG A 280 -33.54 -18.27 -17.79
N ALA A 281 -33.47 -19.59 -17.64
CA ALA A 281 -32.83 -20.50 -18.58
C ALA A 281 -33.85 -21.58 -18.97
N GLY A 282 -34.25 -21.62 -20.24
CA GLY A 282 -35.34 -22.48 -20.71
C GLY A 282 -36.68 -22.16 -20.03
N ARG A 283 -37.37 -23.20 -19.51
CA ARG A 283 -38.68 -23.05 -18.83
C ARG A 283 -38.58 -22.69 -17.33
N GLY A 284 -37.37 -22.57 -16.78
CA GLY A 284 -37.13 -22.38 -15.36
C GLY A 284 -36.37 -21.09 -15.02
N VAL A 285 -36.41 -20.69 -13.74
CA VAL A 285 -35.58 -19.63 -13.19
C VAL A 285 -34.56 -20.26 -12.25
N LEU A 286 -33.28 -20.12 -12.61
CA LEU A 286 -32.15 -20.56 -11.82
C LEU A 286 -31.67 -19.44 -10.90
N THR A 287 -31.13 -19.83 -9.76
CA THR A 287 -30.49 -18.90 -8.83
C THR A 287 -28.99 -19.14 -8.88
N VAL A 288 -28.23 -18.17 -9.38
CA VAL A 288 -26.82 -18.35 -9.72
C VAL A 288 -25.97 -17.30 -9.00
N PRO A 289 -24.98 -17.69 -8.18
CA PRO A 289 -24.01 -16.75 -7.60
C PRO A 289 -23.30 -15.93 -8.68
N PHE A 290 -22.92 -14.69 -8.36
CA PHE A 290 -22.30 -13.77 -9.33
C PHE A 290 -21.01 -14.31 -9.96
N GLU A 291 -20.25 -15.12 -9.23
CA GLU A 291 -18.99 -15.72 -9.69
C GLU A 291 -19.19 -16.78 -10.79
N TYR A 292 -20.41 -17.28 -10.96
CA TYR A 292 -20.75 -18.28 -11.97
C TYR A 292 -21.54 -17.72 -13.15
N VAL A 293 -21.45 -16.40 -13.35
CA VAL A 293 -22.19 -15.66 -14.36
C VAL A 293 -21.23 -14.85 -15.21
N GLU A 294 -21.13 -15.24 -16.48
CA GLU A 294 -20.40 -14.52 -17.51
C GLU A 294 -21.38 -13.68 -18.34
N PRO A 295 -21.16 -12.37 -18.50
CA PRO A 295 -22.04 -11.52 -19.29
C PRO A 295 -21.83 -11.74 -20.80
N VAL A 296 -22.92 -11.92 -21.56
CA VAL A 296 -22.86 -12.20 -23.01
C VAL A 296 -23.39 -11.01 -23.82
N ARG A 297 -24.58 -10.49 -23.47
CA ARG A 297 -25.25 -9.43 -24.26
C ARG A 297 -26.10 -8.52 -23.36
N PRO A 298 -26.20 -7.20 -23.64
CA PRO A 298 -27.16 -6.32 -22.98
C PRO A 298 -28.62 -6.67 -23.34
N PRO A 299 -29.62 -6.10 -22.65
CA PRO A 299 -31.03 -6.19 -23.07
C PRO A 299 -31.18 -5.61 -24.48
N GLY A 300 -31.97 -6.28 -25.32
CA GLY A 300 -32.42 -5.75 -26.62
C GLY A 300 -33.54 -4.74 -26.47
#